data_AF-A0AAI9P8F2-F1
#
_entry.id   AF-A0AAI9P8F2-F1
#
_cell.length_a   1.000
_cell.length_b   1.000
_cell.length_c   1.000
_cell.angle_alpha   90.00
_cell.angle_beta   90.00
_cell.angle_gamma   90.00
#
_symmetry.space_group_name_H-M   'P 1'
#
loop_
_entity.id
_entity.type
_entity.pdbx_description
1 polymer ?
#
loop_
_entity_poly.entity_id
_entity_poly.type
_entity_poly.pdbx_seq_one_letter_code
_entity_poly.pdbx_strand_id
1 'polypeptide(L)'
;MFPENRVIRATEFALKVIPALAVLSVMVQFQFGELHYWPSVMASVLFLLSLPLQGYYWLGQRADTRLPPSLATWYREINGKMNEQGGQRQLVARPRYEELADTLNAAFKQLDKSFLYE
;
A
#
# COMPACT_ATOMS: atom_id res chain seq x y z
N MET A 1 -11.69 -9.69 6.56
CA MET A 1 -11.15 -8.32 6.40
C MET A 1 -9.65 -8.45 6.15
N PHE A 2 -9.14 -7.95 5.03
CA PHE A 2 -7.73 -8.12 4.63
C PHE A 2 -6.79 -7.42 5.64
N PRO A 3 -5.89 -8.16 6.33
CA PRO A 3 -4.93 -7.54 7.25
C PRO A 3 -4.01 -6.55 6.53
N GLU A 4 -3.79 -6.71 5.23
CA GLU A 4 -3.00 -5.84 4.37
C GLU A 4 -3.50 -4.39 4.39
N ASN A 5 -4.83 -4.18 4.44
CA ASN A 5 -5.42 -2.83 4.43
C ASN A 5 -5.06 -2.03 5.70
N ARG A 6 -4.86 -2.72 6.84
CA ARG A 6 -4.41 -2.07 8.08
C ARG A 6 -2.96 -1.64 7.98
N VAL A 7 -2.11 -2.46 7.35
CA VAL A 7 -0.68 -2.15 7.19
C VAL A 7 -0.49 -1.01 6.18
N ILE A 8 -1.27 -0.97 5.11
CA ILE A 8 -1.28 0.14 4.13
C ILE A 8 -1.64 1.45 4.84
N ARG A 9 -2.78 1.51 5.54
CA ARG A 9 -3.17 2.73 6.29
C ARG A 9 -2.16 3.12 7.35
N ALA A 10 -1.59 2.15 8.07
CA ALA A 10 -0.57 2.42 9.07
C ALA A 10 0.70 3.02 8.44
N THR A 11 1.11 2.53 7.27
CA THR A 11 2.29 3.02 6.54
C THR A 11 2.04 4.41 5.96
N GLU A 12 0.87 4.66 5.36
CA GLU A 12 0.48 5.99 4.86
C GLU A 12 0.40 7.02 6.00
N PHE A 13 -0.18 6.63 7.13
CA PHE A 13 -0.22 7.47 8.33
C PHE A 13 1.18 7.75 8.86
N ALA A 14 2.02 6.71 8.94
CA ALA A 14 3.41 6.82 9.34
C ALA A 14 4.19 7.79 8.44
N LEU A 15 4.07 7.71 7.12
CA LEU A 15 4.72 8.64 6.19
C LEU A 15 4.31 10.10 6.38
N LYS A 16 3.06 10.34 6.80
CA LYS A 16 2.58 11.71 7.04
C LYS A 16 3.01 12.26 8.40
N VAL A 17 3.03 11.41 9.42
CA VAL A 17 3.20 11.83 10.82
C VAL A 17 4.64 11.71 11.31
N ILE A 18 5.37 10.67 10.89
CA ILE A 18 6.75 10.41 11.34
C ILE A 18 7.73 11.52 10.95
N PRO A 19 7.72 12.08 9.72
CA PRO A 19 8.63 13.17 9.38
C PRO A 19 8.40 14.41 10.25
N ALA A 20 7.14 14.73 10.56
CA ALA A 20 6.82 15.83 11.46
C ALA A 20 7.32 15.56 12.89
N LEU A 21 7.11 14.33 13.39
CA LEU A 21 7.63 13.89 14.69
C LEU A 21 9.16 13.90 14.78
N ALA A 22 9.84 13.52 13.71
CA ALA A 22 11.29 13.54 13.61
C ALA A 22 11.83 14.97 13.70
N VAL A 23 11.27 15.90 12.92
CA VAL A 23 11.65 17.32 12.96
C VAL A 23 11.38 17.91 14.35
N LEU A 24 10.22 17.62 14.94
CA LEU A 24 9.88 18.08 16.29
C LEU A 24 10.86 17.56 17.34
N SER A 25 11.26 16.28 17.25
CA SER A 25 12.22 15.68 18.16
C SER A 25 13.60 16.35 18.08
N VAL A 26 14.08 16.62 16.86
CA VAL A 26 15.34 17.35 16.65
C VAL A 26 15.24 18.79 17.14
N MET A 27 14.10 19.46 16.88
CA MET A 27 13.87 20.84 17.31
C MET A 27 13.87 20.98 18.83
N VAL A 28 13.21 20.05 19.55
CA VAL A 28 13.22 20.02 21.01
C VAL A 28 14.62 19.79 21.55
N GLN A 29 15.35 18.83 20.98
CA GLN A 29 16.74 18.56 21.37
C GLN A 29 17.66 19.75 21.08
N PHE A 30 17.43 20.49 20.01
CA PHE A 30 18.22 21.67 19.65
C PHE A 30 17.97 22.85 20.61
N GLN A 31 16.73 23.05 21.06
CA GLN A 31 16.36 24.16 21.94
C GLN A 31 16.65 23.89 23.42
N PHE A 32 16.41 22.67 23.90
CA PHE A 32 16.41 22.33 25.33
C PHE A 32 17.35 21.18 25.69
N GLY A 33 17.93 20.51 24.71
CA GLY A 33 18.71 19.29 24.92
C GLY A 33 20.19 19.55 25.15
N GLU A 34 20.80 18.76 26.03
CA GLU A 34 22.24 18.80 26.27
C GLU A 34 23.02 18.05 25.18
N LEU A 35 24.29 18.42 24.99
CA LEU A 35 25.13 17.89 23.92
C LEU A 35 25.29 16.35 23.97
N HIS A 36 25.23 15.77 25.18
CA HIS A 36 25.40 14.33 25.39
C HIS A 36 24.22 13.48 24.85
N TYR A 37 23.02 14.05 24.70
CA TYR A 37 21.84 13.30 24.25
C TYR A 37 21.70 13.24 22.71
N TRP A 38 22.51 13.98 21.96
CA TRP A 38 22.47 14.02 20.49
C TRP A 38 22.57 12.64 19.82
N PRO A 39 23.49 11.75 20.23
CA PRO A 39 23.57 10.40 19.64
C PRO A 39 22.26 9.62 19.82
N SER A 40 21.62 9.73 20.98
CA SER A 40 20.36 9.04 21.28
C SER A 40 19.18 9.57 20.47
N VAL A 41 19.10 10.90 20.31
CA VAL A 41 18.04 11.53 19.50
C VAL A 41 18.21 11.19 18.03
N MET A 42 19.44 11.22 17.51
CA MET A 42 19.75 10.80 16.15
C MET A 42 19.38 9.34 15.90
N ALA A 43 19.73 8.44 16.82
CA ALA A 43 19.35 7.03 16.74
C ALA A 43 17.81 6.86 16.72
N SER A 44 17.09 7.60 17.57
CA SER A 44 15.63 7.56 17.65
C SER A 44 14.95 8.07 16.38
N VAL A 45 15.46 9.16 15.81
CA VAL A 45 14.95 9.75 14.55
C VAL A 45 15.20 8.81 13.37
N LEU A 46 16.40 8.25 13.26
CA LEU A 46 16.73 7.27 12.23
C LEU A 46 15.88 6.00 12.37
N PHE A 47 15.67 5.54 13.61
CA PHE A 47 14.80 4.41 13.88
C PHE A 47 13.35 4.70 13.46
N LEU A 48 12.80 5.86 13.84
CA LEU A 48 11.45 6.27 13.45
C LEU A 48 11.30 6.30 11.93
N LEU A 49 12.26 6.90 11.22
CA LEU A 49 12.25 6.98 9.76
C LEU A 49 12.39 5.61 9.07
N SER A 50 12.98 4.62 9.75
CA SER A 50 13.09 3.26 9.21
C SER A 50 11.78 2.47 9.25
N LEU A 51 10.86 2.78 10.17
CA LEU A 51 9.57 2.08 10.33
C LEU A 51 8.68 2.09 9.07
N PRO A 52 8.43 3.24 8.40
CA PRO A 52 7.62 3.25 7.18
C PRO A 52 8.32 2.49 6.04
N LEU A 53 9.65 2.50 6.00
CA LEU A 53 10.43 1.76 5.00
C LEU A 53 10.28 0.24 5.19
N GLN A 54 10.29 -0.23 6.44
CA GLN A 54 10.02 -1.63 6.78
C GLN A 54 8.59 -2.05 6.40
N GLY A 55 7.61 -1.16 6.60
CA GLY A 55 6.23 -1.37 6.18
C GLY A 55 6.10 -1.55 4.66
N TYR A 56 6.75 -0.68 3.88
CA TYR A 56 6.78 -0.78 2.42
C TYR A 56 7.45 -2.06 1.93
N TYR A 57 8.59 -2.43 2.51
CA TYR A 57 9.29 -3.66 2.12
C TYR A 57 8.41 -4.90 2.32
N TRP A 58 7.74 -4.99 3.47
CA TRP A 58 6.82 -6.08 3.78
C TRP A 58 5.60 -6.10 2.84
N LEU A 59 5.04 -4.93 2.54
CA LEU A 59 3.93 -4.77 1.59
C LEU A 59 4.34 -5.20 0.17
N GLY A 60 5.54 -4.83 -0.29
CA GLY A 60 6.08 -5.24 -1.58
C GLY A 60 6.26 -6.75 -1.69
N GLN A 61 6.83 -7.39 -0.66
CA GLN A 61 6.97 -8.85 -0.62
C GLN A 61 5.62 -9.58 -0.58
N ARG A 62 4.61 -8.99 0.08
CA ARG A 62 3.24 -9.52 0.09
C ARG A 62 2.50 -9.33 -1.23
N ALA A 63 2.77 -8.26 -1.97
CA ALA A 63 2.19 -8.03 -3.29
C ALA A 63 2.60 -9.12 -4.31
N ASP A 64 3.81 -9.65 -4.21
CA ASP A 64 4.31 -10.75 -5.05
C ASP A 64 3.84 -12.14 -4.55
N THR A 65 3.19 -12.21 -3.39
CA THR A 65 2.65 -13.48 -2.87
C THR A 65 1.45 -13.93 -3.70
N ARG A 66 1.42 -15.22 -4.04
CA ARG A 66 0.34 -15.82 -4.86
C ARG A 66 -1.03 -15.61 -4.21
N LEU A 67 -2.02 -15.28 -5.04
CA LEU A 67 -3.38 -15.04 -4.58
C LEU A 67 -4.00 -16.31 -3.96
N PRO A 68 -4.72 -16.18 -2.82
CA PRO A 68 -5.53 -17.26 -2.29
C PRO A 68 -6.56 -17.76 -3.32
N PRO A 69 -6.91 -19.06 -3.33
CA PRO A 69 -7.82 -19.64 -4.31
C PRO A 69 -9.23 -19.00 -4.35
N SER A 70 -9.65 -18.37 -3.25
CA SER A 70 -10.89 -17.57 -3.19
C SER A 70 -10.81 -16.32 -4.07
N LEU A 71 -9.71 -15.56 -4.02
CA LEU A 71 -9.53 -14.38 -4.87
C LEU A 71 -9.29 -14.75 -6.34
N ALA A 72 -8.64 -15.88 -6.62
CA ALA A 72 -8.49 -16.36 -8.00
C ALA A 72 -9.85 -16.73 -8.63
N THR A 73 -10.82 -17.17 -7.83
CA THR A 73 -12.19 -17.43 -8.30
C THR A 73 -12.95 -16.12 -8.55
N TRP A 74 -12.81 -15.16 -7.64
CA TRP A 74 -13.39 -13.83 -7.81
C TRP A 74 -12.79 -13.05 -9.01
N TYR A 75 -11.48 -13.17 -9.25
CA TYR A 75 -10.80 -12.65 -10.45
C TYR A 75 -11.40 -13.22 -11.74
N ARG A 76 -11.67 -14.52 -11.78
CA ARG A 76 -12.30 -15.17 -12.94
C ARG A 76 -13.74 -14.70 -13.14
N GLU A 77 -14.47 -14.47 -12.05
CA GLU A 77 -15.84 -13.93 -12.11
C GLU A 77 -15.85 -12.49 -12.66
N ILE A 78 -14.95 -11.62 -12.20
CA ILE A 78 -14.81 -10.25 -12.71
C ILE A 78 -14.40 -10.24 -14.18
N ASN A 79 -13.41 -11.05 -14.56
CA ASN A 79 -13.01 -11.13 -15.96
C ASN A 79 -14.12 -11.69 -16.84
N GLY A 80 -14.93 -12.64 -16.36
CA GLY A 80 -16.13 -13.10 -17.05
C GLY A 80 -17.09 -11.94 -17.33
N LYS A 81 -17.46 -11.18 -16.30
CA LYS A 81 -18.32 -10.00 -16.40
C LYS A 81 -17.75 -8.91 -17.31
N MET A 82 -16.44 -8.70 -17.30
CA MET A 82 -15.77 -7.69 -18.12
C MET A 82 -15.70 -8.11 -19.61
N ASN A 83 -15.52 -9.41 -19.88
CA ASN A 83 -15.47 -9.95 -21.24
C ASN A 83 -16.87 -9.96 -21.89
N GLU A 84 -17.93 -10.16 -21.10
CA GLU A 84 -19.32 -9.96 -21.51
C GLU A 84 -19.62 -8.51 -21.91
N GLN A 85 -18.95 -7.54 -21.29
CA GLN A 85 -19.04 -6.10 -21.62
C GLN A 85 -18.07 -5.64 -22.72
N GLY A 86 -17.43 -6.58 -23.44
CA GLY A 86 -16.56 -6.29 -24.60
C GLY A 86 -15.08 -6.09 -24.28
N GLY A 87 -14.65 -6.35 -23.04
CA GLY A 87 -13.24 -6.26 -22.63
C GLY A 87 -12.46 -7.55 -22.90
N GLN A 88 -11.73 -7.63 -24.02
CA GLN A 88 -10.81 -8.75 -24.27
C GLN A 88 -9.56 -8.64 -23.38
N ARG A 89 -9.54 -9.36 -22.25
CA ARG A 89 -8.34 -9.54 -21.44
C ARG A 89 -8.01 -11.01 -21.24
N GLN A 90 -6.71 -11.33 -21.39
CA GLN A 90 -6.21 -12.69 -21.19
C GLN A 90 -6.23 -13.07 -19.71
N LEU A 91 -6.81 -14.24 -19.45
CA LEU A 91 -6.80 -14.87 -18.12
C LEU A 91 -5.38 -15.32 -17.80
N VAL A 92 -4.74 -14.68 -16.81
CA VAL A 92 -3.43 -15.13 -16.31
C VAL A 92 -3.62 -16.35 -15.42
N ALA A 93 -2.93 -17.45 -15.75
CA ALA A 93 -3.08 -18.75 -15.09
C ALA A 93 -2.61 -18.77 -13.62
N ARG A 94 -1.82 -17.77 -13.18
CA ARG A 94 -1.30 -17.64 -11.82
C ARG A 94 -1.34 -16.17 -11.37
N PRO A 95 -2.53 -15.65 -11.01
CA PRO A 95 -2.67 -14.25 -10.69
C PRO A 95 -1.91 -13.91 -9.40
N ARG A 96 -1.22 -12.77 -9.40
CA ARG A 96 -0.64 -12.12 -8.21
C ARG A 96 -1.49 -10.92 -7.79
N TYR A 97 -1.27 -10.38 -6.59
CA TYR A 97 -2.06 -9.23 -6.10
C TYR A 97 -1.97 -8.01 -7.01
N GLU A 98 -0.83 -7.79 -7.69
CA GLU A 98 -0.68 -6.70 -8.68
C GLU A 98 -1.61 -6.88 -9.89
N GLU A 99 -1.63 -8.07 -10.48
CA GLU A 99 -2.47 -8.36 -11.67
C GLU A 99 -3.97 -8.27 -11.32
N LEU A 100 -4.34 -8.62 -10.08
CA LEU A 100 -5.68 -8.38 -9.58
C LEU A 100 -5.98 -6.89 -9.42
N ALA A 101 -5.05 -6.10 -8.87
CA ALA A 101 -5.23 -4.66 -8.71
C ALA A 101 -5.41 -3.96 -10.07
N ASP A 102 -4.61 -4.32 -11.08
CA ASP A 102 -4.70 -3.77 -12.43
C ASP A 102 -6.01 -4.12 -13.14
N THR A 103 -6.45 -5.38 -13.00
CA THR A 103 -7.75 -5.80 -13.56
C THR A 103 -8.89 -5.09 -12.85
N LEU A 104 -8.85 -4.97 -11.53
CA LEU A 104 -9.86 -4.26 -10.75
C LEU A 104 -9.95 -2.78 -11.11
N ASN A 105 -8.81 -2.09 -11.20
CA ASN A 105 -8.76 -0.66 -11.47
C ASN A 105 -9.35 -0.34 -12.85
N ALA A 106 -9.06 -1.19 -13.84
CA ALA A 106 -9.65 -1.05 -15.16
C ALA A 106 -11.11 -1.50 -15.26
N ALA A 107 -11.54 -2.48 -14.45
CA ALA A 107 -12.97 -2.80 -14.29
C ALA A 107 -13.73 -1.56 -13.77
N PHE A 108 -13.20 -0.94 -12.71
CA PHE A 108 -13.75 0.30 -12.15
C PHE A 108 -13.77 1.42 -13.17
N LYS A 109 -12.70 1.61 -13.95
CA LYS A 109 -12.63 2.67 -14.96
C LYS A 109 -13.59 2.46 -16.14
N GLN A 110 -13.89 1.21 -16.53
CA GLN A 110 -14.93 0.91 -17.52
C GLN A 110 -16.32 1.15 -16.95
N LEU A 111 -16.56 0.71 -15.72
CA LEU A 111 -17.83 0.92 -15.02
C LEU A 111 -18.14 2.41 -14.83
N ASP A 112 -17.15 3.19 -14.39
CA ASP A 112 -17.27 4.64 -14.21
C ASP A 112 -17.57 5.35 -15.54
N LYS A 113 -16.95 4.91 -16.64
CA LYS A 113 -17.32 5.40 -17.97
C LYS A 113 -18.76 5.03 -18.34
N SER A 114 -19.21 3.78 -18.12
CA SER A 114 -20.59 3.41 -18.43
C SER A 114 -21.61 4.22 -17.62
N PHE A 115 -21.32 4.55 -16.36
CA PHE A 115 -22.19 5.38 -15.53
C PHE A 115 -22.21 6.86 -15.94
N LEU A 116 -21.14 7.37 -16.57
CA LEU A 116 -21.06 8.77 -17.01
C LEU A 116 -21.70 9.01 -18.40
N TYR A 117 -22.03 7.95 -19.13
CA TYR A 117 -22.66 8.02 -20.46
C TYR A 117 -24.13 7.56 -20.47
N GLU A 118 -24.75 7.43 -19.29
CA GLU A 118 -26.20 7.22 -19.09
C GLU A 118 -26.86 8.52 -18.61
#